data_AF-A0A4U5PA24-F1
#
_entry.id   AF-A0A4U5PA24-F1
#
_cell.length_a   1.000
_cell.length_b   1.000
_cell.length_c   1.000
_cell.angle_alpha   90.00
_cell.angle_beta   90.00
_cell.angle_gamma   90.00
#
_symmetry.space_group_name_H-M   'P 1'
#
loop_
_entity.id
_entity.type
_entity.pdbx_description
1 polymer ?
#
loop_
_entity_poly.entity_id
_entity_poly.type
_entity_poly.pdbx_seq_one_letter_code
_entity_poly.pdbx_strand_id
1 'polypeptide(L)'
;MNLLAPFAFGLSLLSISISFVASASCSSNDYCPAGWNVKRREDRSAMTCEATDTSRKCPKPFMCVRSHCDISFCCANQKILEQMKEAEEEAGEDAESDEEL
;
A
#
# COMPACT_ATOMS: atom_id res chain seq x y z
N MET A 1 49.17 -0.06 -58.25
CA MET A 1 48.75 0.26 -56.87
C MET A 1 47.35 -0.33 -56.68
N ASN A 2 47.29 -1.54 -56.11
CA ASN A 2 46.03 -2.21 -55.78
C ASN A 2 45.59 -1.69 -54.42
N LEU A 3 44.47 -0.96 -54.34
CA LEU A 3 43.87 -0.58 -53.06
C LEU A 3 42.64 -1.45 -52.76
N LEU A 4 42.63 -1.92 -51.52
CA LEU A 4 41.76 -2.93 -50.92
C LEU A 4 40.31 -2.45 -50.72
N ALA A 5 39.37 -3.37 -50.88
CA ALA A 5 38.10 -3.43 -50.15
C ALA A 5 38.34 -4.19 -48.81
N PRO A 6 37.54 -4.08 -47.72
CA PRO A 6 36.08 -3.97 -47.76
C PRO A 6 35.41 -2.99 -46.78
N PHE A 7 34.15 -2.71 -47.09
CA PHE A 7 33.17 -2.03 -46.27
C PHE A 7 33.01 -2.72 -44.91
N ALA A 8 33.57 -2.14 -43.86
CA ALA A 8 33.20 -2.45 -42.49
C ALA A 8 31.88 -1.73 -42.18
N PHE A 9 30.76 -2.35 -42.54
CA PHE A 9 29.44 -2.03 -41.99
C PHE A 9 29.46 -2.37 -40.49
N GLY A 10 29.92 -1.42 -39.68
CA GLY A 10 29.80 -1.45 -38.24
C GLY A 10 28.33 -1.31 -37.85
N LEU A 11 27.63 -2.43 -37.78
CA LEU A 11 26.28 -2.53 -37.22
C LEU A 11 26.36 -2.18 -35.73
N SER A 12 26.21 -0.90 -35.40
CA SER A 12 26.15 -0.41 -34.03
C SER A 12 24.88 -0.92 -33.37
N LEU A 13 24.99 -2.04 -32.66
CA LEU A 13 23.93 -2.61 -31.82
C LEU A 13 23.70 -1.68 -30.62
N LEU A 14 22.73 -0.78 -30.76
CA LEU A 14 22.15 -0.01 -29.66
C LEU A 14 21.42 -1.00 -28.72
N SER A 15 22.13 -1.47 -27.69
CA SER A 15 21.58 -2.27 -26.59
C SER A 15 20.67 -1.40 -25.73
N ILE A 16 19.41 -1.24 -26.14
CA ILE A 16 18.38 -0.59 -25.31
C ILE A 16 18.03 -1.57 -24.19
N SER A 17 18.69 -1.41 -23.04
CA SER A 17 18.32 -2.10 -21.80
C SER A 17 16.97 -1.57 -21.33
N ILE A 18 15.87 -2.16 -21.81
CA ILE A 18 14.53 -1.87 -21.30
C ILE A 18 14.47 -2.46 -19.89
N SER A 19 14.67 -1.61 -18.88
CA SER A 19 14.36 -1.95 -17.49
C SER A 19 12.86 -2.18 -17.40
N PHE A 20 12.43 -3.44 -17.47
CA PHE A 20 11.07 -3.83 -17.13
C PHE A 20 10.85 -3.51 -15.65
N VAL A 21 10.29 -2.33 -15.37
CA VAL A 21 9.73 -2.01 -14.06
C VAL A 21 8.51 -2.92 -13.91
N ALA A 22 8.69 -4.06 -13.25
CA ALA A 22 7.59 -4.92 -12.84
C ALA A 22 6.78 -4.16 -11.80
N SER A 23 5.76 -3.44 -12.24
CA SER A 23 4.74 -2.88 -11.38
C SER A 23 4.08 -4.06 -10.66
N ALA A 24 4.37 -4.25 -9.37
CA ALA A 24 3.67 -5.22 -8.53
C ALA A 24 2.18 -4.82 -8.51
N SER A 25 1.37 -5.45 -9.35
CA SER A 25 -0.06 -5.21 -9.42
C SER A 25 -0.71 -6.01 -8.30
N CYS A 26 -1.03 -5.32 -7.21
CA CYS A 26 -1.68 -5.92 -6.07
C CYS A 26 -3.17 -5.60 -6.13
N SER A 27 -4.02 -6.62 -6.23
CA SER A 27 -5.46 -6.42 -6.23
C SER A 27 -5.92 -6.08 -4.81
N SER A 28 -7.00 -5.32 -4.69
CA SER A 28 -7.51 -4.89 -3.38
C SER A 28 -7.89 -6.04 -2.46
N ASN A 29 -8.18 -7.23 -3.01
CA ASN A 29 -8.46 -8.44 -2.25
C ASN A 29 -7.21 -9.08 -1.63
N ASP A 30 -6.02 -8.71 -2.10
CA ASP A 30 -4.74 -9.28 -1.63
C ASP A 30 -4.09 -8.42 -0.53
N TYR A 31 -4.62 -7.23 -0.25
CA TYR A 31 -4.01 -6.27 0.69
C TYR A 31 -4.03 -6.76 2.13
N CYS A 32 -5.17 -7.30 2.57
CA CYS A 32 -5.39 -7.75 3.92
C CYS A 32 -5.98 -9.18 3.91
N PRO A 33 -5.71 -9.99 4.95
CA PRO A 33 -6.28 -11.32 5.08
C PRO A 33 -7.82 -11.27 5.18
N ALA A 34 -8.47 -12.41 4.92
CA ALA A 34 -9.92 -12.52 4.99
C ALA A 34 -10.45 -12.12 6.39
N GLY A 35 -11.52 -11.31 6.42
CA GLY A 35 -12.09 -10.75 7.66
C GLY A 35 -11.37 -9.51 8.19
N TRP A 36 -10.44 -8.95 7.41
CA TRP A 36 -9.75 -7.70 7.73
C TRP A 36 -10.04 -6.63 6.70
N ASN A 37 -10.01 -5.38 7.14
CA ASN A 37 -10.22 -4.21 6.32
C ASN A 37 -8.94 -3.39 6.20
N VAL A 38 -8.62 -2.97 4.97
CA VAL A 38 -7.49 -2.09 4.68
C VAL A 38 -7.83 -0.66 5.06
N LYS A 39 -6.93 0.03 5.77
CA LYS A 39 -7.03 1.47 5.97
C LYS A 39 -6.81 2.16 4.63
N ARG A 40 -7.75 3.00 4.23
CA ARG A 40 -7.59 3.90 3.10
C ARG A 40 -7.24 5.30 3.57
N ARG A 41 -6.43 5.98 2.75
CA ARG A 41 -6.13 7.40 2.87
C ARG A 41 -7.28 8.23 2.31
N GLU A 42 -7.20 9.55 2.45
CA GLU A 42 -8.23 10.49 1.95
C GLU A 42 -8.39 10.41 0.42
N ASP A 43 -7.31 10.15 -0.30
CA ASP A 43 -7.28 9.92 -1.75
C ASP A 43 -7.81 8.52 -2.15
N ARG A 44 -8.37 7.76 -1.20
CA ARG A 44 -8.87 6.39 -1.34
C ARG A 44 -7.81 5.34 -1.68
N SER A 45 -6.53 5.71 -1.71
CA SER A 45 -5.43 4.75 -1.85
C SER A 45 -5.26 3.92 -0.57
N ALA A 46 -4.76 2.70 -0.73
CA ALA A 46 -4.45 1.84 0.41
C ALA A 46 -3.26 2.39 1.19
N MET A 47 -3.40 2.51 2.51
CA MET A 47 -2.32 2.97 3.37
C MET A 47 -1.29 1.87 3.52
N THR A 48 -0.13 2.06 2.92
CA THR A 48 1.04 1.18 3.11
C THR A 48 1.79 1.54 4.39
N CYS A 49 2.37 0.54 5.03
CA CYS A 49 3.29 0.67 6.14
C CYS A 49 4.61 -0.02 5.78
N GLU A 50 5.67 0.33 6.49
CA GLU A 50 6.96 -0.31 6.30
C GLU A 50 7.52 -0.66 7.68
N ALA A 51 7.87 -1.93 7.89
CA ALA A 51 8.35 -2.38 9.21
C ALA A 51 9.67 -1.69 9.62
N THR A 52 10.45 -1.24 8.63
CA THR A 52 11.72 -0.53 8.80
C THR A 52 11.55 0.98 8.97
N ASP A 53 10.41 1.56 8.60
CA ASP A 53 10.16 2.99 8.67
C ASP A 53 9.25 3.32 9.85
N THR A 54 9.85 3.81 10.93
CA THR A 54 9.16 4.23 12.15
C THR A 54 8.24 5.43 11.97
N SER A 55 8.31 6.15 10.84
CA SER A 55 7.43 7.28 10.51
C SER A 55 6.11 6.82 9.89
N ARG A 56 6.06 5.62 9.29
CA ARG A 56 4.87 5.07 8.63
C ARG A 56 4.14 4.06 9.51
N LYS A 57 3.86 4.46 10.75
CA LYS A 57 3.08 3.65 11.69
C LYS A 57 1.60 3.68 11.32
N CYS A 58 0.96 2.53 11.42
CA CYS A 58 -0.49 2.43 11.27
C CYS A 58 -1.19 3.05 12.49
N PRO A 59 -2.23 3.87 12.29
CA PRO A 59 -3.05 4.37 13.39
C PRO A 59 -3.82 3.22 14.03
N LYS A 60 -3.98 3.21 15.34
CA LYS A 60 -4.85 2.22 16.02
C LYS A 60 -6.30 2.39 15.53
N PRO A 61 -7.08 1.30 15.38
CA PRO A 61 -6.77 -0.11 15.67
C PRO A 61 -6.05 -0.87 14.54
N PHE A 62 -5.59 -0.17 13.50
CA PHE A 62 -4.92 -0.80 12.37
C PHE A 62 -3.49 -1.19 12.73
N MET A 63 -3.05 -2.33 12.20
CA MET A 63 -1.71 -2.84 12.36
C MET A 63 -1.07 -3.10 11.00
N CYS A 64 0.26 -3.10 10.97
CA CYS A 64 1.01 -3.33 9.74
C CYS A 64 1.02 -4.82 9.41
N VAL A 65 0.43 -5.20 8.28
CA VAL A 65 0.32 -6.59 7.82
C VAL A 65 0.98 -6.71 6.45
N ARG A 66 1.85 -7.70 6.28
CA ARG A 66 2.47 -8.00 4.99
C ARG A 66 1.46 -8.72 4.10
N SER A 67 1.18 -8.15 2.93
CA SER A 67 0.30 -8.76 1.92
C SER A 67 1.02 -9.85 1.11
N HIS A 68 0.24 -10.53 0.27
CA HIS A 68 0.76 -11.53 -0.68
C HIS A 68 1.58 -10.94 -1.83
N CYS A 69 1.55 -9.61 -2.02
CA CYS A 69 2.27 -8.92 -3.09
C CYS A 69 3.55 -8.22 -2.61
N ASP A 70 4.12 -8.69 -1.49
CA ASP A 70 5.36 -8.18 -0.87
C ASP A 70 5.31 -6.73 -0.38
N ILE A 71 4.14 -6.09 -0.43
CA ILE A 71 3.89 -4.76 0.13
C ILE A 71 3.20 -4.92 1.48
N SER A 72 3.50 -4.08 2.47
CA SER A 72 2.79 -4.10 3.75
C SER A 72 1.74 -3.00 3.81
N PHE A 73 0.55 -3.34 4.32
CA PHE A 73 -0.60 -2.44 4.43
C PHE A 73 -1.08 -2.34 5.86
N CYS A 74 -1.72 -1.21 6.19
CA CYS A 74 -2.40 -1.04 7.45
C CYS A 74 -3.76 -1.73 7.39
N CYS A 75 -3.92 -2.82 8.15
CA CYS A 75 -5.13 -3.63 8.20
C CYS A 75 -5.69 -3.67 9.63
N ALA A 76 -7.01 -3.72 9.78
CA ALA A 76 -7.67 -3.97 11.05
C ALA A 76 -8.67 -5.12 10.91
N ASN A 77 -8.82 -5.92 11.97
CA ASN A 77 -9.83 -6.96 12.01
C ASN A 77 -11.22 -6.31 11.99
N GLN A 78 -12.11 -6.81 11.14
CA GLN A 78 -13.46 -6.29 11.02
C GLN A 78 -14.21 -6.27 12.36
N LYS A 79 -14.05 -7.32 13.17
CA LYS A 79 -14.69 -7.40 14.49
C LYS A 79 -14.24 -6.29 15.44
N ILE A 80 -12.96 -5.92 15.39
CA ILE A 80 -12.41 -4.86 16.23
C ILE A 80 -12.95 -3.50 15.77
N LEU A 81 -13.06 -3.29 14.45
CA LEU A 81 -13.65 -2.06 13.91
C LEU A 81 -15.12 -1.93 14.31
N GLU A 82 -15.89 -3.01 14.25
CA GLU A 82 -17.30 -3.03 14.66
C GLU A 82 -17.44 -2.76 16.16
N GLN A 83 -16.66 -3.45 17.01
CA GLN A 83 -16.67 -3.22 18.47
C GLN A 83 -16.30 -1.78 18.85
N MET A 84 -15.35 -1.16 18.16
CA MET A 84 -14.97 0.22 18.44
C MET A 84 -16.03 1.21 17.98
N LYS A 85 -16.69 0.94 16.85
CA LYS A 85 -17.82 1.74 16.39
C LYS A 85 -18.98 1.70 17.38
N GLU A 86 -19.31 0.52 17.88
CA GLU A 86 -20.34 0.33 18.92
C GLU A 86 -19.95 1.06 20.22
N ALA A 87 -18.69 0.93 20.67
CA ALA A 87 -18.22 1.63 21.87
C ALA A 87 -18.18 3.16 21.72
N GLU A 88 -17.91 3.69 20.52
CA GLU A 88 -17.96 5.14 20.24
C GLU A 88 -19.40 5.66 20.25
N GLU A 89 -20.36 4.87 19.74
CA GLU A 89 -21.78 5.21 19.78
C GLU A 89 -22.29 5.25 21.23
N GLU A 90 -21.95 4.26 22.05
CA GLU A 90 -22.32 4.23 23.48
C GLU A 90 -21.65 5.36 24.29
N ALA A 91 -20.38 5.68 24.02
CA ALA A 91 -19.66 6.74 24.73
C ALA A 91 -20.05 8.17 24.30
N GLY A 92 -20.64 8.33 23.11
CA GLY A 92 -21.13 9.62 22.61
C GLY A 92 -22.46 10.07 23.24
N GLU A 93 -23.23 9.13 23.79
CA GLU A 93 -24.53 9.41 24.43
C GLU A 93 -24.39 10.00 25.85
N ASP A 94 -23.22 9.85 26.49
CA ASP A 94 -22.93 10.41 27.82
C ASP A 94 -22.37 11.84 27.80
N ALA A 95 -22.12 12.44 26.62
CA ALA A 95 -21.53 13.77 26.47
C ALA A 95 -22.54 14.87 26.08
N GLU A 96 -23.82 14.55 25.92
CA GLU A 96 -24.91 15.49 25.59
C GLU A 96 -25.88 15.66 26.78
N SER A 97 -25.37 15.78 28.00
CA SER A 97 -26.22 16.05 29.19
C SER A 97 -25.49 16.90 30.23
N ASP A 98 -24.94 18.05 29.81
CA ASP A 98 -24.43 19.06 30.75
C ASP A 98 -24.45 20.49 30.13
N GLU A 99 -25.57 20.90 29.52
CA GLU A 99 -25.85 22.33 29.19
C GLU A 99 -27.29 22.76 29.53
N GLU A 100 -27.77 22.45 30.74
CA GLU A 100 -28.85 23.22 31.37
C GLU A 100 -28.66 23.22 32.89
N LEU A 101 -28.09 24.32 33.43
CA LEU A 101 -28.48 25.00 34.68
C LEU A 101 -27.63 26.25 34.95
#